data_AF-A0A6I9YEI0-F1
#
_entry.id   AF-A0A6I9YEI0-F1
#
_cell.length_a   1.000
_cell.length_b   1.000
_cell.length_c   1.000
_cell.angle_alpha   90.00
_cell.angle_beta   90.00
_cell.angle_gamma   90.00
#
_symmetry.space_group_name_H-M   'P 1'
#
loop_
_entity.id
_entity.type
_entity.pdbx_description
1 polymer ?
#
loop_
_entity_poly.entity_id
_entity_poly.type
_entity_poly.pdbx_seq_one_letter_code
_entity_poly.pdbx_strand_id
1 'polypeptide(L)'
;MEEETEKRRRPRAWRSYFVGAASSSLSTLATFPIYKTIFRQQLHAFSVPKAVRQLYHEGFRRIYRGVFPPLMVKTLQGTLMFGTYNSCYDFLSAQPLGSWSRRAVAGLFSGFLEALVFCPFERVQNVLQDGRKVQRFPTTRHILSTFRSYPLGESFSLGFYRGLGLLLIRNGLGTSLYFALEEPLRSSLSAQSLPLGVPAFLSGSLSGTLVSLLLYPLGILIANVQSQVGRQEILGLSATVAEIWQIRGRQARLLYRGGSLLILRSSLTWGLTTAIYQYLSKVTS
;
A
#
# COMPACT_ATOMS: atom_id res chain seq x y z
N MET A 1 37.64 -31.32 13.58
CA MET A 1 37.63 -30.12 14.44
C MET A 1 37.23 -28.97 13.52
N GLU A 2 35.97 -28.53 13.66
CA GLU A 2 35.43 -27.25 13.16
C GLU A 2 35.24 -27.04 11.65
N GLU A 3 34.59 -27.97 10.94
CA GLU A 3 34.03 -27.67 9.60
C GLU A 3 32.51 -27.96 9.51
N GLU A 4 31.81 -27.93 10.65
CA GLU A 4 30.38 -28.30 10.74
C GLU A 4 29.47 -27.28 11.45
N THR A 5 29.93 -26.04 11.71
CA THR A 5 29.18 -25.08 12.54
C THR A 5 29.04 -23.68 11.95
N GLU A 6 28.60 -23.54 10.70
CA GLU A 6 27.79 -22.36 10.32
C GLU A 6 26.91 -22.56 9.08
N LYS A 7 26.10 -23.62 9.07
CA LYS A 7 24.83 -23.59 8.33
C LYS A 7 23.96 -22.51 8.98
N ARG A 8 24.16 -21.22 8.62
CA ARG A 8 23.22 -20.12 8.93
C ARG A 8 21.83 -20.64 8.59
N ARG A 9 21.04 -20.95 9.61
CA ARG A 9 19.67 -21.47 9.47
C ARG A 9 18.87 -20.43 8.71
N ARG A 10 18.79 -20.58 7.38
CA ARG A 10 17.96 -19.72 6.53
C ARG A 10 16.54 -19.79 7.08
N PRO A 11 15.92 -18.67 7.48
CA PRO A 11 14.55 -18.72 8.00
C PRO A 11 13.67 -19.35 6.92
N ARG A 12 12.93 -20.40 7.29
CA ARG A 12 12.01 -21.10 6.36
C ARG A 12 11.07 -20.07 5.72
N ALA A 13 10.83 -20.16 4.42
CA ALA A 13 10.04 -19.18 3.66
C ALA A 13 8.72 -18.77 4.36
N TRP A 14 7.99 -19.72 4.96
CA TRP A 14 6.75 -19.47 5.72
C TRP A 14 6.89 -18.47 6.87
N ARG A 15 8.09 -18.31 7.45
CA ARG A 15 8.35 -17.31 8.51
C ARG A 15 8.19 -15.91 7.99
N SER A 16 8.70 -15.61 6.79
CA SER A 16 8.57 -14.29 6.15
C SER A 16 7.11 -13.91 5.92
N TYR A 17 6.27 -14.88 5.54
CA TYR A 17 4.83 -14.68 5.38
C TYR A 17 4.18 -14.34 6.74
N PHE A 18 4.47 -15.14 7.78
CA PHE A 18 3.90 -14.92 9.12
C PHE A 18 4.37 -13.59 9.74
N VAL A 19 5.65 -13.27 9.66
CA VAL A 19 6.22 -12.02 10.19
C VAL A 19 5.68 -10.82 9.41
N GLY A 20 5.53 -10.93 8.08
CA GLY A 20 4.86 -9.91 7.26
C GLY A 20 3.39 -9.70 7.62
N ALA A 21 2.67 -10.78 7.93
CA ALA A 21 1.29 -10.73 8.41
C ALA A 21 1.21 -10.02 9.77
N ALA A 22 2.01 -10.44 10.73
CA ALA A 22 2.02 -9.93 12.10
C ALA A 22 2.44 -8.45 12.15
N SER A 23 3.49 -8.08 11.42
CA SER A 23 3.98 -6.69 11.38
C SER A 23 2.94 -5.74 10.81
N SER A 24 2.29 -6.14 9.72
CA SER A 24 1.26 -5.34 9.06
C SER A 24 -0.01 -5.25 9.91
N SER A 25 -0.35 -6.31 10.63
CA SER A 25 -1.50 -6.34 11.55
C SER A 25 -1.29 -5.41 12.74
N LEU A 26 -0.16 -5.54 13.45
CA LEU A 26 0.16 -4.67 14.60
C LEU A 26 0.29 -3.21 14.17
N SER A 27 0.96 -2.95 13.05
CA SER A 27 1.07 -1.59 12.49
C SER A 27 -0.30 -1.01 12.17
N THR A 28 -1.21 -1.80 11.60
CA THR A 28 -2.58 -1.37 11.31
C THR A 28 -3.37 -1.06 12.58
N LEU A 29 -3.24 -1.87 13.64
CA LEU A 29 -3.90 -1.61 14.92
C LEU A 29 -3.39 -0.32 15.58
N ALA A 30 -2.08 -0.08 15.52
CA ALA A 30 -1.47 1.13 16.08
C ALA A 30 -1.84 2.39 15.28
N THR A 31 -1.94 2.29 13.96
CA THR A 31 -2.25 3.43 13.07
C THR A 31 -3.75 3.65 12.87
N PHE A 32 -4.62 2.75 13.34
CA PHE A 32 -6.06 2.82 13.13
C PHE A 32 -6.73 4.13 13.63
N PRO A 33 -6.42 4.65 14.83
CA PRO A 33 -7.00 5.92 15.29
C PRO A 33 -6.67 7.10 14.37
N ILE A 34 -5.44 7.12 13.82
CA ILE A 34 -4.98 8.13 12.87
C ILE A 34 -5.78 7.99 11.57
N TYR A 35 -5.92 6.78 11.04
CA TYR A 35 -6.74 6.52 9.85
C TYR A 35 -8.18 6.99 10.02
N LYS A 36 -8.78 6.70 11.17
CA LYS A 36 -10.16 7.09 11.47
C LYS A 36 -10.33 8.60 11.56
N THR A 37 -9.32 9.30 12.10
CA THR A 37 -9.30 10.77 12.16
C THR A 37 -9.22 11.38 10.76
N ILE A 38 -8.29 10.89 9.92
CA ILE A 38 -8.16 11.35 8.53
C ILE A 38 -9.43 11.07 7.74
N PHE A 39 -10.04 9.89 7.92
CA PHE A 39 -11.29 9.54 7.25
C PHE A 39 -12.43 10.49 7.63
N ARG A 40 -12.60 10.82 8.92
CA ARG A 40 -13.62 11.81 9.35
C ARG A 40 -13.36 13.20 8.83
N GLN A 41 -12.10 13.59 8.77
CA GLN A 41 -11.70 14.86 8.19
C GLN A 41 -12.10 14.92 6.71
N GLN A 42 -11.88 13.85 5.95
CA GLN A 42 -12.26 13.75 4.55
C GLN A 42 -13.78 13.76 4.35
N LEU A 43 -14.52 13.06 5.21
CA LEU A 43 -15.98 12.95 5.11
C LEU A 43 -16.71 14.24 5.49
N HIS A 44 -16.28 14.91 6.56
CA HIS A 44 -16.99 16.06 7.11
C HIS A 44 -16.28 17.41 6.87
N ALA A 45 -15.17 17.40 6.14
CA ALA A 45 -14.32 18.58 5.91
C ALA A 45 -13.91 19.32 7.20
N PHE A 46 -13.89 18.63 8.34
CA PHE A 46 -13.55 19.23 9.63
C PHE A 46 -12.05 19.52 9.74
N SER A 47 -11.69 20.45 10.62
CA SER A 47 -10.29 20.63 11.04
C SER A 47 -9.82 19.42 11.88
N VAL A 48 -8.59 18.96 11.68
CA VAL A 48 -7.97 17.83 12.39
C VAL A 48 -8.19 17.86 13.92
N PRO A 49 -8.00 18.99 14.64
CA PRO A 49 -8.18 19.02 16.09
C PRO A 49 -9.62 18.72 16.55
N LYS A 50 -10.62 19.16 15.77
CA LYS A 50 -12.04 18.88 16.06
C LYS A 50 -12.36 17.39 15.88
N ALA A 51 -11.80 16.76 14.84
CA ALA A 51 -11.96 15.32 14.61
C ALA A 51 -11.31 14.48 15.73
N VAL A 52 -10.11 14.87 16.20
CA VAL A 52 -9.42 14.22 17.32
C VAL A 52 -10.22 14.36 18.61
N ARG A 53 -10.69 15.57 18.93
CA ARG A 53 -11.50 15.82 20.13
C ARG A 53 -12.80 15.01 20.12
N GLN A 54 -13.48 14.92 18.99
CA GLN A 54 -14.68 14.09 18.84
C GLN A 54 -14.38 12.59 19.04
N LEU A 55 -13.29 12.07 18.47
CA LEU A 55 -12.86 10.68 18.69
C LEU A 55 -12.58 10.41 20.18
N TYR A 56 -11.94 11.36 20.87
CA TYR A 56 -11.63 11.25 22.29
C TYR A 56 -12.91 11.14 23.14
N HIS A 57 -13.93 11.95 22.84
CA HIS A 57 -15.21 11.92 23.55
C HIS A 57 -16.07 10.67 23.25
N GLU A 58 -15.84 9.97 22.14
CA GLU A 58 -16.60 8.76 21.81
C GLU A 58 -16.18 7.50 22.59
N GLY A 59 -15.00 7.53 23.22
CA GLY A 59 -14.47 6.43 24.03
C GLY A 59 -13.74 5.34 23.22
N PHE A 60 -12.80 4.66 23.90
CA PHE A 60 -11.83 3.74 23.29
C PHE A 60 -12.44 2.62 22.44
N ARG A 61 -13.53 1.99 22.90
CA ARG A 61 -14.23 0.92 22.16
C ARG A 61 -14.82 1.42 20.83
N ARG A 62 -15.30 2.66 20.77
CA ARG A 62 -15.85 3.22 19.53
C ARG A 62 -14.75 3.63 18.56
N ILE A 63 -13.57 4.01 19.03
CA ILE A 63 -12.42 4.31 18.17
C ILE A 63 -12.09 3.10 17.30
N TYR A 64 -12.03 1.89 17.86
CA TYR A 64 -11.70 0.66 17.12
C TYR A 64 -12.87 0.00 16.37
N ARG A 65 -14.10 0.52 16.50
CA ARG A 65 -15.23 0.03 15.71
C ARG A 65 -14.95 0.23 14.21
N GLY A 66 -15.00 -0.87 13.45
CA GLY A 66 -14.72 -0.91 12.02
C GLY A 66 -13.27 -1.23 11.65
N VAL A 67 -12.42 -1.65 12.60
CA VAL A 67 -11.01 -2.00 12.32
C VAL A 67 -10.84 -3.30 11.53
N PHE A 68 -11.82 -4.19 11.58
CA PHE A 68 -11.70 -5.54 11.03
C PHE A 68 -11.44 -5.57 9.51
N PRO A 69 -12.20 -4.88 8.64
CA PRO A 69 -11.91 -4.92 7.20
C PRO A 69 -10.53 -4.37 6.82
N PRO A 70 -10.10 -3.18 7.32
CA PRO A 70 -8.74 -2.69 7.09
C PRO A 70 -7.65 -3.63 7.61
N LEU A 71 -7.86 -4.24 8.78
CA LEU A 71 -6.93 -5.21 9.36
C LEU A 71 -6.72 -6.38 8.42
N MET A 72 -7.79 -7.07 8.01
CA MET A 72 -7.69 -8.23 7.10
C MET A 72 -6.95 -7.90 5.81
N VAL A 73 -7.32 -6.80 5.14
CA VAL A 73 -6.70 -6.40 3.87
C VAL A 73 -5.21 -6.12 4.07
N LYS A 74 -4.84 -5.39 5.13
CA LYS A 74 -3.44 -5.04 5.40
C LYS A 74 -2.61 -6.23 5.83
N THR A 75 -3.18 -7.16 6.59
CA THR A 75 -2.53 -8.42 6.93
C THR A 75 -2.23 -9.23 5.67
N LEU A 76 -3.21 -9.41 4.77
CA LEU A 76 -3.03 -10.15 3.52
C LEU A 76 -2.00 -9.45 2.61
N GLN A 77 -2.09 -8.13 2.48
CA GLN A 77 -1.16 -7.34 1.68
C GLN A 77 0.28 -7.49 2.19
N GLY A 78 0.49 -7.36 3.51
CA GLY A 78 1.81 -7.54 4.13
C GLY A 78 2.37 -8.95 3.98
N THR A 79 1.51 -9.95 4.16
CA THR A 79 1.86 -11.37 3.99
C THR A 79 2.35 -11.63 2.57
N LEU A 80 1.59 -11.16 1.57
CA LEU A 80 1.91 -11.36 0.17
C LEU A 80 3.16 -10.57 -0.23
N MET A 81 3.29 -9.33 0.24
CA MET A 81 4.42 -8.47 -0.10
C MET A 81 5.73 -9.02 0.46
N PHE A 82 5.86 -9.15 1.79
CA PHE A 82 7.10 -9.61 2.40
C PHE A 82 7.42 -11.08 2.07
N GLY A 83 6.39 -11.93 1.99
CA GLY A 83 6.56 -13.34 1.65
C GLY A 83 7.05 -13.56 0.22
N THR A 84 6.41 -12.90 -0.76
CA THR A 84 6.83 -12.97 -2.17
C THR A 84 8.20 -12.32 -2.36
N TYR A 85 8.43 -11.16 -1.75
CA TYR A 85 9.71 -10.46 -1.82
C TYR A 85 10.86 -11.35 -1.35
N ASN A 86 10.76 -11.94 -0.15
CA ASN A 86 11.84 -12.78 0.38
C ASN A 86 12.04 -14.06 -0.44
N SER A 87 10.95 -14.70 -0.88
CA SER A 87 11.04 -15.90 -1.73
C SER A 87 11.74 -15.60 -3.05
N CYS A 88 11.42 -14.47 -3.69
CA CYS A 88 12.06 -14.03 -4.92
C CYS A 88 13.51 -13.59 -4.68
N TYR A 89 13.78 -12.88 -3.59
CA TYR A 89 15.13 -12.45 -3.20
C TYR A 89 16.06 -13.66 -2.97
N ASP A 90 15.57 -14.69 -2.27
CA ASP A 90 16.29 -15.93 -2.02
C ASP A 90 16.56 -16.71 -3.31
N PHE A 91 15.59 -16.78 -4.22
CA PHE A 91 15.78 -17.37 -5.53
C PHE A 91 16.85 -16.63 -6.35
N LEU A 92 16.82 -15.30 -6.36
CA LEU A 92 17.80 -14.46 -7.05
C LEU A 92 19.15 -14.39 -6.32
N SER A 93 19.25 -14.89 -5.09
CA SER A 93 20.51 -14.94 -4.32
C SER A 93 21.54 -15.88 -4.94
N ALA A 94 21.07 -16.89 -5.68
CA ALA A 94 21.91 -17.82 -6.44
C ALA A 94 22.46 -17.22 -7.75
N GLN A 95 21.98 -16.04 -8.15
CA GLN A 95 22.36 -15.38 -9.40
C GLN A 95 23.41 -14.27 -9.14
N PRO A 96 24.33 -14.01 -10.10
CA PRO A 96 25.38 -13.00 -9.99
C PRO A 96 24.86 -11.56 -10.20
N LEU A 97 23.77 -11.23 -9.51
CA LEU A 97 23.17 -9.89 -9.52
C LEU A 97 23.70 -9.05 -8.37
N GLY A 98 23.95 -7.77 -8.63
CA GLY A 98 24.26 -6.80 -7.59
C GLY A 98 23.15 -6.69 -6.54
N SER A 99 23.52 -6.40 -5.29
CA SER A 99 22.59 -6.37 -4.15
C SER A 99 21.39 -5.44 -4.38
N TRP A 100 21.63 -4.25 -4.96
CA TRP A 100 20.58 -3.29 -5.29
C TRP A 100 19.61 -3.84 -6.35
N SER A 101 20.13 -4.34 -7.46
CA SER A 101 19.32 -4.89 -8.56
C SER A 101 18.50 -6.10 -8.11
N ARG A 102 19.07 -6.96 -7.26
CA ARG A 102 18.36 -8.10 -6.68
C ARG A 102 17.14 -7.66 -5.87
N ARG A 103 17.29 -6.66 -4.99
CA ARG A 103 16.18 -6.10 -4.20
C ARG A 103 15.14 -5.44 -5.09
N ALA A 104 15.59 -4.69 -6.10
CA ALA A 104 14.71 -4.01 -7.04
C ALA A 104 13.83 -5.01 -7.82
N VAL A 105 14.42 -6.10 -8.34
CA VAL A 105 13.69 -7.16 -9.08
C VAL A 105 12.75 -7.94 -8.16
N ALA A 106 13.22 -8.35 -6.97
CA ALA A 106 12.36 -9.03 -5.99
C ALA A 106 11.19 -8.15 -5.54
N GLY A 107 11.44 -6.85 -5.33
CA GLY A 107 10.42 -5.87 -5.02
C GLY A 107 9.41 -5.72 -6.15
N LEU A 108 9.87 -5.62 -7.41
CA LEU A 108 9.01 -5.49 -8.58
C LEU A 108 8.08 -6.70 -8.73
N PHE A 109 8.62 -7.91 -8.61
CA PHE A 109 7.82 -9.15 -8.67
C PHE A 109 6.76 -9.22 -7.56
N SER A 110 7.15 -8.88 -6.33
CA SER A 110 6.23 -8.75 -5.21
C SER A 110 5.11 -7.74 -5.47
N GLY A 111 5.44 -6.57 -6.01
CA GLY A 111 4.46 -5.52 -6.31
C GLY A 111 3.51 -5.92 -7.44
N PHE A 112 3.98 -6.70 -8.41
CA PHE A 112 3.13 -7.24 -9.47
C PHE A 112 2.13 -8.28 -8.95
N LEU A 113 2.57 -9.22 -8.12
CA LEU A 113 1.64 -10.18 -7.49
C LEU A 113 0.62 -9.47 -6.61
N GLU A 114 1.05 -8.46 -5.85
CA GLU A 114 0.14 -7.64 -5.05
C GLU A 114 -0.90 -6.95 -5.93
N ALA A 115 -0.50 -6.30 -7.02
CA ALA A 115 -1.42 -5.67 -7.95
C ALA A 115 -2.42 -6.67 -8.54
N LEU A 116 -1.98 -7.87 -8.95
CA LEU A 116 -2.86 -8.89 -9.54
C LEU A 116 -3.92 -9.38 -8.55
N VAL A 117 -3.55 -9.58 -7.28
CA VAL A 117 -4.46 -10.07 -6.24
C VAL A 117 -5.42 -8.96 -5.78
N PHE A 118 -4.91 -7.75 -5.58
CA PHE A 118 -5.69 -6.67 -4.95
C PHE A 118 -6.41 -5.73 -5.93
N CYS A 119 -6.10 -5.77 -7.24
CA CYS A 119 -6.78 -4.95 -8.25
C CYS A 119 -8.31 -4.96 -8.15
N PRO A 120 -9.02 -6.11 -8.09
CA PRO A 120 -10.48 -6.11 -8.03
C PRO A 120 -11.00 -5.45 -6.75
N PHE A 121 -10.29 -5.59 -5.63
CA PHE A 121 -10.67 -4.99 -4.35
C PHE A 121 -10.47 -3.47 -4.38
N GLU A 122 -9.31 -3.00 -4.86
CA GLU A 122 -9.03 -1.56 -5.02
C GLU A 122 -10.03 -0.91 -5.96
N ARG A 123 -10.39 -1.60 -7.05
CA ARG A 123 -11.38 -1.08 -8.00
C ARG A 123 -12.75 -0.89 -7.35
N VAL A 124 -13.25 -1.92 -6.66
CA VAL A 124 -14.54 -1.82 -5.96
C VAL A 124 -14.50 -0.68 -4.92
N GLN A 125 -13.39 -0.53 -4.20
CA GLN A 125 -13.22 0.57 -3.25
C GLN A 125 -13.25 1.94 -3.93
N ASN A 126 -12.55 2.11 -5.05
CA ASN A 126 -12.52 3.37 -5.80
C ASN A 126 -13.89 3.76 -6.37
N VAL A 127 -14.70 2.79 -6.80
CA VAL A 127 -16.09 3.03 -7.23
C VAL A 127 -16.98 3.42 -6.04
N LEU A 128 -16.87 2.70 -4.91
CA LEU A 128 -17.66 3.00 -3.71
C LEU A 128 -17.32 4.36 -3.08
N GLN A 129 -16.05 4.77 -3.17
CA GLN A 129 -15.58 6.04 -2.63
C GLN A 129 -15.89 7.23 -3.55
N ASP A 130 -16.33 6.98 -4.79
CA ASP A 130 -16.76 8.04 -5.69
C ASP A 130 -18.14 8.58 -5.28
N GLY A 131 -18.13 9.72 -4.60
CA GLY A 131 -19.34 10.40 -4.11
C GLY A 131 -20.37 10.69 -5.22
N ARG A 132 -19.96 10.81 -6.49
CA ARG A 132 -20.85 11.05 -7.62
C ARG A 132 -21.72 9.85 -7.96
N LYS A 133 -21.32 8.65 -7.51
CA LYS A 133 -21.94 7.37 -7.90
C LYS A 133 -22.72 6.70 -6.78
N VAL A 134 -22.82 7.33 -5.61
CA VAL A 134 -23.50 6.76 -4.43
C VAL A 134 -24.95 6.36 -4.73
N GLN A 135 -25.68 7.14 -5.55
CA GLN A 135 -27.05 6.80 -5.95
C GLN A 135 -27.13 5.59 -6.88
N ARG A 136 -26.14 5.43 -7.78
CA ARG A 136 -26.09 4.33 -8.76
C ARG A 136 -25.51 3.05 -8.18
N PHE A 137 -24.57 3.17 -7.24
CA PHE A 137 -23.82 2.07 -6.63
C PHE A 137 -23.76 2.23 -5.10
N PRO A 138 -24.88 2.05 -4.39
CA PRO A 138 -24.93 2.25 -2.93
C PRO A 138 -24.20 1.14 -2.16
N THR A 139 -24.04 -0.05 -2.76
CA THR A 139 -23.41 -1.19 -2.10
C THR A 139 -22.52 -1.98 -3.05
N THR A 140 -21.55 -2.70 -2.49
CA THR A 140 -20.65 -3.60 -3.22
C THR A 140 -21.39 -4.59 -4.11
N ARG A 141 -22.57 -5.07 -3.69
CA ARG A 141 -23.38 -6.02 -4.46
C ARG A 141 -23.79 -5.46 -5.82
N HIS A 142 -24.18 -4.18 -5.88
CA HIS A 142 -24.58 -3.53 -7.13
C HIS A 142 -23.40 -3.41 -8.10
N ILE A 143 -22.21 -3.09 -7.56
CA ILE A 143 -20.97 -3.02 -8.36
C ILE A 143 -20.63 -4.40 -8.92
N LEU A 144 -20.65 -5.42 -8.07
CA LEU A 144 -20.36 -6.79 -8.49
C LEU A 144 -21.37 -7.33 -9.50
N SER A 145 -22.66 -7.03 -9.35
CA SER A 145 -23.67 -7.41 -10.34
C SER A 145 -23.44 -6.71 -11.67
N THR A 146 -23.07 -5.42 -11.66
CA THR A 146 -22.73 -4.69 -12.90
C THR A 146 -21.49 -5.26 -13.57
N PHE A 147 -20.42 -5.57 -12.83
CA PHE A 147 -19.21 -6.15 -13.42
C PHE A 147 -19.46 -7.54 -14.00
N ARG A 148 -20.30 -8.35 -13.34
CA ARG A 148 -20.72 -9.68 -13.82
C ARG A 148 -21.68 -9.61 -15.01
N SER A 149 -22.41 -8.50 -15.18
CA SER A 149 -23.33 -8.30 -16.31
C SER A 149 -22.61 -8.03 -17.64
N TYR A 150 -21.31 -7.71 -17.61
CA TYR A 150 -20.53 -7.52 -18.83
C TYR A 150 -20.29 -8.87 -19.55
N PRO A 151 -20.20 -8.86 -20.90
CA PRO A 151 -19.81 -10.05 -21.66
C PRO A 151 -18.52 -10.66 -21.09
N LEU A 152 -18.40 -12.00 -21.08
CA LEU A 152 -17.29 -12.74 -20.45
C LEU A 152 -15.90 -12.16 -20.77
N GLY A 153 -15.63 -11.78 -22.02
CA GLY A 153 -14.35 -11.18 -22.43
C GLY A 153 -14.10 -9.76 -21.89
N GLU A 154 -15.17 -8.97 -21.70
CA GLU A 154 -15.10 -7.60 -21.20
C GLU A 154 -15.21 -7.51 -19.68
N SER A 155 -15.82 -8.50 -19.03
CA SER A 155 -15.94 -8.53 -17.56
C SER A 155 -14.57 -8.53 -16.88
N PHE A 156 -13.58 -9.18 -17.47
CA PHE A 156 -12.22 -9.16 -16.96
C PHE A 156 -11.58 -7.77 -17.09
N SER A 157 -11.46 -7.24 -18.30
CA SER A 157 -10.74 -6.00 -18.59
C SER A 157 -11.52 -4.72 -18.25
N LEU A 158 -12.81 -4.68 -18.54
CA LEU A 158 -13.69 -3.56 -18.26
C LEU A 158 -14.40 -3.67 -16.91
N GLY A 159 -14.49 -4.86 -16.31
CA GLY A 159 -15.19 -5.09 -15.02
C GLY A 159 -14.29 -5.20 -13.79
N PHE A 160 -13.42 -6.20 -13.66
CA PHE A 160 -12.63 -6.37 -12.43
C PHE A 160 -11.22 -5.77 -12.49
N TYR A 161 -10.58 -5.76 -13.66
CA TYR A 161 -9.16 -5.44 -13.83
C TYR A 161 -8.86 -4.17 -14.64
N ARG A 162 -9.83 -3.25 -14.78
CA ARG A 162 -9.54 -1.96 -15.43
C ARG A 162 -8.50 -1.19 -14.62
N GLY A 163 -7.53 -0.62 -15.32
CA GLY A 163 -6.40 0.06 -14.68
C GLY A 163 -5.34 -0.90 -14.10
N LEU A 164 -5.45 -2.21 -14.32
CA LEU A 164 -4.44 -3.18 -13.86
C LEU A 164 -3.03 -2.80 -14.34
N GLY A 165 -2.86 -2.37 -15.59
CA GLY A 165 -1.54 -1.95 -16.10
C GLY A 165 -0.93 -0.78 -15.30
N LEU A 166 -1.73 0.24 -14.98
CA LEU A 166 -1.28 1.35 -14.14
C LEU A 166 -0.98 0.89 -12.71
N LEU A 167 -1.79 -0.03 -12.18
CA LEU A 167 -1.61 -0.59 -10.85
C LEU A 167 -0.35 -1.47 -10.76
N LEU A 168 -0.05 -2.26 -11.79
CA LEU A 168 1.20 -3.02 -11.92
C LEU A 168 2.40 -2.08 -11.88
N ILE A 169 2.37 -1.01 -12.68
CA ILE A 169 3.43 0.01 -12.69
C ILE A 169 3.58 0.63 -11.29
N ARG A 170 2.48 1.09 -10.68
CA ARG A 170 2.52 1.72 -9.35
C ARG A 170 3.06 0.78 -8.29
N ASN A 171 2.50 -0.41 -8.16
CA ASN A 171 2.88 -1.32 -7.08
C ASN A 171 4.26 -1.90 -7.34
N GLY A 172 4.57 -2.33 -8.57
CA GLY A 172 5.89 -2.82 -8.94
C GLY A 172 7.00 -1.79 -8.73
N LEU A 173 6.85 -0.56 -9.23
CA LEU A 173 7.82 0.51 -8.97
C LEU A 173 7.86 0.89 -7.49
N GLY A 174 6.71 0.94 -6.83
CA GLY A 174 6.61 1.33 -5.42
C GLY A 174 7.34 0.38 -4.49
N THR A 175 7.09 -0.92 -4.60
CA THR A 175 7.76 -1.94 -3.79
C THR A 175 9.23 -2.09 -4.18
N SER A 176 9.56 -1.99 -5.47
CA SER A 176 10.94 -2.02 -5.96
C SER A 176 11.77 -0.89 -5.36
N LEU A 177 11.31 0.36 -5.50
CA LEU A 177 11.97 1.53 -4.92
C LEU A 177 12.02 1.44 -3.40
N TYR A 178 10.94 0.98 -2.76
CA TYR A 178 10.89 0.81 -1.32
C TYR A 178 12.01 -0.11 -0.82
N PHE A 179 12.08 -1.35 -1.29
CA PHE A 179 13.06 -2.33 -0.82
C PHE A 179 14.49 -2.03 -1.30
N ALA A 180 14.65 -1.37 -2.46
CA ALA A 180 15.95 -0.94 -2.95
C ALA A 180 16.56 0.20 -2.13
N LEU A 181 15.73 1.11 -1.60
CA LEU A 181 16.16 2.28 -0.81
C LEU A 181 16.19 2.01 0.70
N GLU A 182 15.26 1.20 1.22
CA GLU A 182 15.14 0.94 2.66
C GLU A 182 16.44 0.37 3.26
N GLU A 183 17.06 -0.59 2.59
CA GLU A 183 18.23 -1.29 3.14
C GLU A 183 19.47 -0.40 3.24
N PRO A 184 19.89 0.32 2.18
CA PRO A 184 21.02 1.27 2.28
C PRO A 184 20.78 2.40 3.29
N LEU A 185 19.54 2.89 3.39
CA LEU A 185 19.20 3.91 4.39
C LEU A 185 19.29 3.35 5.81
N ARG A 186 18.77 2.13 6.01
CA ARG A 186 18.83 1.46 7.32
C ARG A 186 20.25 1.15 7.74
N SER A 187 21.11 0.67 6.85
CA SER A 187 22.52 0.37 7.17
C SER A 187 23.29 1.64 7.54
N SER A 188 23.08 2.73 6.80
CA SER A 188 23.67 4.05 7.12
C SER A 188 23.21 4.59 8.47
N LEU A 189 21.92 4.44 8.82
CA LEU A 189 21.38 4.86 10.12
C LEU A 189 21.80 3.95 11.27
N SER A 190 21.99 2.65 11.00
CA SER A 190 22.43 1.68 12.00
C SER A 190 23.88 1.90 12.42
N ALA A 191 24.69 2.56 11.57
CA ALA A 191 26.06 2.96 11.91
C ALA A 191 26.12 4.05 13.00
N GLN A 192 25.00 4.70 13.34
CA GLN A 192 24.93 5.81 14.29
C GLN A 192 24.58 5.38 15.74
N SER A 193 24.75 4.10 16.09
CA SER A 193 24.48 3.55 17.44
C SER A 193 23.09 3.87 18.00
N LEU A 194 22.08 3.98 17.14
CA LEU A 194 20.69 4.28 17.54
C LEU A 194 20.00 3.09 18.23
N PRO A 195 18.98 3.33 19.08
CA PRO A 195 18.19 2.27 19.71
C PRO A 195 17.56 1.31 18.70
N LEU A 196 17.39 0.06 19.13
CA LEU A 196 16.82 -1.01 18.30
C LEU A 196 15.44 -0.61 17.75
N GLY A 197 15.28 -0.67 16.42
CA GLY A 197 14.03 -0.34 15.74
C GLY A 197 13.94 1.11 15.23
N VAL A 198 14.69 2.05 15.79
CA VAL A 198 14.72 3.45 15.31
C VAL A 198 15.30 3.54 13.89
N PRO A 199 16.43 2.91 13.54
CA PRO A 199 16.91 2.89 12.16
C PRO A 199 15.90 2.31 11.18
N ALA A 200 15.17 1.26 11.57
CA ALA A 200 14.16 0.59 10.74
C ALA A 200 12.89 1.44 10.57
N PHE A 201 12.48 2.15 11.62
CA PHE A 201 11.37 3.09 11.55
C PHE A 201 11.70 4.26 10.63
N LEU A 202 12.89 4.86 10.78
CA LEU A 202 13.33 5.99 9.99
C LEU A 202 13.58 5.61 8.52
N SER A 203 14.24 4.48 8.25
CA SER A 203 14.43 3.98 6.88
C SER A 203 13.10 3.71 6.19
N GLY A 204 12.19 3.00 6.87
CA GLY A 204 10.86 2.70 6.35
C GLY A 204 10.01 3.96 6.14
N SER A 205 10.07 4.92 7.06
CA SER A 205 9.35 6.19 6.95
C SER A 205 9.87 7.02 5.77
N LEU A 206 11.20 7.16 5.63
CA LEU A 206 11.82 7.95 4.56
C LEU A 206 11.57 7.32 3.20
N SER A 207 11.86 6.02 3.04
CA SER A 207 11.56 5.28 1.81
C SER A 207 10.07 5.33 1.46
N GLY A 208 9.19 5.09 2.43
CA GLY A 208 7.74 5.15 2.24
C GLY A 208 7.24 6.54 1.84
N THR A 209 7.84 7.59 2.40
CA THR A 209 7.53 8.99 2.05
C THR A 209 7.96 9.31 0.62
N LEU A 210 9.20 8.95 0.24
CA LEU A 210 9.72 9.16 -1.10
C LEU A 210 8.87 8.43 -2.16
N VAL A 211 8.59 7.14 -1.93
CA VAL A 211 7.72 6.34 -2.80
C VAL A 211 6.32 6.97 -2.91
N SER A 212 5.74 7.39 -1.78
CA SER A 212 4.42 8.02 -1.77
C SER A 212 4.43 9.33 -2.54
N LEU A 213 5.43 10.18 -2.36
CA LEU A 213 5.57 11.46 -3.09
C LEU A 213 5.67 11.23 -4.60
N LEU A 214 6.56 10.33 -5.03
CA LEU A 214 6.82 10.07 -6.44
C LEU A 214 5.59 9.45 -7.14
N LEU A 215 4.90 8.52 -6.47
CA LEU A 215 3.79 7.77 -7.08
C LEU A 215 2.41 8.37 -6.78
N TYR A 216 2.34 9.48 -6.06
CA TYR A 216 1.07 10.12 -5.72
C TYR A 216 0.25 10.54 -6.95
N PRO A 217 0.83 11.20 -7.99
CA PRO A 217 0.07 11.53 -9.21
C PRO A 217 -0.47 10.30 -9.93
N LEU A 218 0.30 9.22 -9.96
CA LEU A 218 -0.12 7.95 -10.55
C LEU A 218 -1.28 7.33 -9.76
N GLY A 219 -1.28 7.46 -8.43
CA GLY A 219 -2.39 7.06 -7.56
C GLY A 219 -3.69 7.80 -7.89
N ILE A 220 -3.63 9.11 -8.14
CA ILE A 220 -4.80 9.89 -8.58
C ILE A 220 -5.33 9.37 -9.92
N LEU A 221 -4.44 9.14 -10.88
CA LEU A 221 -4.83 8.62 -12.19
C LEU A 221 -5.52 7.26 -12.07
N ILE A 222 -4.95 6.33 -11.29
CA ILE A 222 -5.53 5.00 -11.05
C ILE A 222 -6.93 5.12 -10.43
N ALA A 223 -7.09 5.95 -9.41
CA ALA A 223 -8.38 6.12 -8.73
C ALA A 223 -9.46 6.61 -9.71
N ASN A 224 -9.14 7.56 -10.60
CA ASN A 224 -10.07 8.05 -11.62
C ASN A 224 -10.36 6.99 -12.70
N VAL A 225 -9.34 6.27 -13.19
CA VAL A 225 -9.53 5.22 -14.19
C VAL A 225 -10.35 4.04 -13.64
N GLN A 226 -10.14 3.68 -12.37
CA GLN A 226 -10.83 2.58 -11.70
C GLN A 226 -12.25 2.95 -11.25
N SER A 227 -12.51 4.22 -10.94
CA SER A 227 -13.86 4.67 -10.57
C SER A 227 -14.83 4.70 -11.75
N GLN A 228 -14.35 4.77 -13.00
CA GLN A 228 -15.18 4.72 -14.22
C GLN A 228 -15.94 3.38 -14.33
N VAL A 229 -17.27 3.45 -14.48
CA VAL A 229 -18.16 2.28 -14.58
C VAL A 229 -19.19 2.51 -15.68
N GLY A 230 -19.21 1.61 -16.67
CA GLY A 230 -20.10 1.68 -17.84
C GLY A 230 -19.41 2.27 -19.07
N ARG A 231 -19.79 1.77 -20.25
CA ARG A 231 -19.12 2.06 -21.53
C ARG A 231 -19.11 3.56 -21.90
N GLN A 232 -20.12 4.31 -21.51
CA GLN A 232 -20.22 5.74 -21.79
C GLN A 232 -19.29 6.62 -20.94
N GLU A 233 -18.87 6.13 -19.78
CA GLU A 233 -17.95 6.85 -18.86
C GLU A 233 -16.48 6.44 -19.06
N ILE A 234 -16.21 5.50 -19.98
CA ILE A 234 -14.87 5.00 -20.26
C ILE A 234 -14.13 6.02 -21.12
N LEU A 235 -13.24 6.75 -20.48
CA LEU A 235 -12.28 7.61 -21.17
C LEU A 235 -11.00 6.82 -21.48
N GLY A 236 -10.33 7.21 -22.56
CA GLY A 236 -8.95 6.78 -22.82
C GLY A 236 -8.00 7.31 -21.73
N LEU A 237 -6.81 6.70 -21.62
CA LEU A 237 -5.82 7.13 -20.63
C LEU A 237 -5.39 8.59 -20.82
N SER A 238 -5.13 9.00 -22.07
CA SER A 238 -4.78 10.38 -22.42
C SER A 238 -5.91 11.37 -22.09
N ALA A 239 -7.15 11.02 -22.44
CA ALA A 239 -8.33 11.82 -22.14
C ALA A 239 -8.54 11.97 -20.62
N THR A 240 -8.35 10.90 -19.85
CA THR A 240 -8.46 10.93 -18.38
C THR A 240 -7.38 11.83 -17.77
N VAL A 241 -6.14 11.75 -18.26
CA VAL A 241 -5.05 12.65 -17.82
C VAL A 241 -5.38 14.11 -18.13
N ALA A 242 -5.86 14.39 -19.34
CA ALA A 242 -6.27 15.72 -19.74
C ALA A 242 -7.41 16.26 -18.86
N GLU A 243 -8.45 15.45 -18.61
CA GLU A 243 -9.57 15.80 -17.76
C GLU A 243 -9.12 16.13 -16.32
N ILE A 244 -8.29 15.27 -15.72
CA ILE A 244 -7.74 15.51 -14.38
C ILE A 244 -6.94 16.82 -14.36
N TRP A 245 -6.14 17.07 -15.39
CA TRP A 245 -5.35 18.29 -15.50
C TRP A 245 -6.23 19.55 -15.59
N GLN A 246 -7.35 19.48 -16.34
CA GLN A 246 -8.32 20.58 -16.41
C GLN A 246 -9.05 20.78 -15.08
N ILE A 247 -9.61 19.72 -14.48
CA ILE A 247 -10.35 19.77 -13.21
C ILE A 247 -9.47 20.32 -12.08
N ARG A 248 -8.17 20.02 -12.11
CA ARG A 248 -7.19 20.49 -11.11
C ARG A 248 -6.61 21.86 -11.44
N GLY A 249 -7.19 22.61 -12.37
CA GLY A 249 -6.81 23.99 -12.66
C GLY A 249 -5.43 24.13 -13.32
N ARG A 250 -4.95 23.10 -14.02
CA ARG A 250 -3.67 23.08 -14.76
C ARG A 250 -2.42 23.43 -13.93
N GLN A 251 -2.46 23.15 -12.62
CA GLN A 251 -1.33 23.41 -11.73
C GLN A 251 -0.86 22.12 -11.07
N ALA A 252 0.44 21.82 -11.17
CA ALA A 252 1.05 20.65 -10.56
C ALA A 252 0.85 20.60 -9.03
N ARG A 253 0.88 21.75 -8.35
CA ARG A 253 0.65 21.86 -6.91
C ARG A 253 -0.76 21.41 -6.51
N LEU A 254 -1.75 21.63 -7.37
CA LEU A 254 -3.14 21.25 -7.11
C LEU A 254 -3.40 19.76 -7.30
N LEU A 255 -2.52 19.03 -8.00
CA LEU A 255 -2.55 17.56 -7.96
C LEU A 255 -2.26 17.09 -6.53
N TYR A 256 -1.21 17.61 -5.90
CA TYR A 256 -0.81 17.27 -4.52
C TYR A 256 -1.74 17.85 -3.42
N ARG A 257 -2.77 18.61 -3.79
CA ARG A 257 -3.75 19.14 -2.82
C ARG A 257 -4.52 17.99 -2.17
N GLY A 258 -4.37 17.87 -0.85
CA GLY A 258 -4.92 16.76 -0.04
C GLY A 258 -3.95 15.58 0.15
N GLY A 259 -2.80 15.60 -0.53
CA GLY A 259 -1.81 14.51 -0.47
C GLY A 259 -0.95 14.50 0.78
N SER A 260 -0.74 15.63 1.45
CA SER A 260 0.14 15.73 2.63
C SER A 260 -0.27 14.78 3.76
N LEU A 261 -1.56 14.70 4.06
CA LEU A 261 -2.09 13.77 5.07
C LEU A 261 -1.96 12.31 4.63
N LEU A 262 -2.10 12.03 3.34
CA LEU A 262 -1.90 10.69 2.79
C LEU A 262 -0.42 10.28 2.85
N ILE A 263 0.49 11.21 2.55
CA ILE A 263 1.94 10.99 2.61
C ILE A 263 2.39 10.79 4.06
N LEU A 264 1.92 11.63 4.99
CA LEU A 264 2.20 11.47 6.42
C LEU A 264 1.70 10.12 6.94
N ARG A 265 0.48 9.76 6.55
CA ARG A 265 -0.12 8.46 6.85
C ARG A 265 0.77 7.32 6.35
N SER A 266 1.16 7.35 5.07
CA SER A 266 2.03 6.34 4.48
C SER A 266 3.36 6.25 5.21
N SER A 267 4.00 7.38 5.49
CA SER A 267 5.27 7.47 6.23
C SER A 267 5.20 6.72 7.56
N LEU A 268 4.24 7.06 8.42
CA LEU A 268 4.05 6.41 9.72
C LEU A 268 3.78 4.91 9.59
N THR A 269 2.96 4.53 8.61
CA THR A 269 2.58 3.13 8.38
C THR A 269 3.79 2.30 7.95
N TRP A 270 4.57 2.79 6.98
CA TRP A 270 5.75 2.09 6.47
C TRP A 270 6.87 2.02 7.50
N GLY A 271 7.11 3.11 8.24
CA GLY A 271 8.06 3.11 9.34
C GLY A 271 7.71 2.09 10.41
N LEU A 272 6.46 2.12 10.90
CA LEU A 272 6.03 1.21 11.95
C LEU A 272 6.02 -0.25 11.50
N THR A 273 5.51 -0.53 10.28
CA THR A 273 5.51 -1.89 9.73
C THR A 273 6.92 -2.45 9.63
N THR A 274 7.90 -1.64 9.23
CA THR A 274 9.29 -2.07 9.07
C THR A 274 9.98 -2.26 10.40
N ALA A 275 9.77 -1.35 11.34
CA ALA A 275 10.28 -1.49 12.69
C ALA A 275 9.76 -2.79 13.35
N ILE A 276 8.45 -3.05 13.27
CA ILE A 276 7.85 -4.26 13.81
C ILE A 276 8.34 -5.50 13.05
N TYR A 277 8.41 -5.46 11.72
CA TYR A 277 8.90 -6.56 10.90
C TYR A 277 10.33 -6.95 11.30
N GLN A 278 11.21 -5.97 11.47
CA GLN A 278 12.60 -6.19 11.89
C GLN A 278 12.69 -6.74 13.32
N TYR A 279 11.90 -6.18 14.25
CA TYR A 279 11.84 -6.68 15.62
C TYR A 279 11.39 -8.14 15.67
N LEU A 280 10.27 -8.46 15.01
CA LEU A 280 9.74 -9.82 14.93
C LEU A 280 10.69 -10.78 14.21
N SER A 281 11.35 -10.34 13.14
CA SER A 281 12.34 -11.15 12.43
C SER A 281 13.53 -11.50 13.31
N LYS A 282 13.98 -10.58 14.19
CA LYS A 282 15.07 -10.84 15.14
C LYS A 282 14.64 -11.80 16.27
N VAL A 283 13.44 -11.63 16.81
CA VAL A 283 12.91 -12.49 17.89
C VAL A 283 12.64 -13.91 17.39
N THR A 284 12.33 -14.08 16.11
CA THR A 284 12.06 -15.38 15.49
C THR A 284 13.27 -16.01 14.78
N SER A 285 14.43 -15.35 14.84
CA SER A 285 15.73 -15.83 14.35
C SER A 285 16.38 -16.75 15.38
#